data_AF-A0A179F6S1-F1
#
_entry.id   AF-A0A179F6S1-F1
#
_cell.length_a   1.000
_cell.length_b   1.000
_cell.length_c   1.000
_cell.angle_alpha   90.00
_cell.angle_beta   90.00
_cell.angle_gamma   90.00
#
_symmetry.space_group_name_H-M   'P 1'
#
loop_
_entity.id
_entity.type
_entity.pdbx_description
1 polymer ?
#
loop_
_entity_poly.entity_id
_entity_poly.type
_entity_poly.pdbx_seq_one_letter_code
_entity_poly.pdbx_strand_id
1 'polypeptide(L)'
;MPQDLYDGGGESNGLPSEDAPRPRRLAPPTWEQSIEYWRKWMSEPFLDDEVMDSTPPSCEKKDFRLPQLRRCPVDIGDIKFVGRVNPGGYHYPNFGEPDGGLDGYNWKVRLEKGGPTRIMKLFWDTEPPPPSYFAAQRECQNAALLQMIAAALSDPQHGPILIDPNPDSETAAKSNLRAFSNEVRQKRRVSTTENLVSITTMPRMRKCYGWLKFSSNELDRIPRGLFPPVMKLDLKTKRCIYEGMEYTAVVYEYIEEGENKIDDVKSVLDFLWQVGFAFPQPSKENNWKSGVLIDHSDIVAPGWLGWRVREYGPRRAKGVLWSVCPDARNRVLEKTGDDGDGKKDAEGDKT
;
A
#
# COMPACT_ATOMS: atom_id res chain seq x y z
N MET A 1 -14.60 -14.84 12.40
CA MET A 1 -14.92 -14.64 13.83
C MET A 1 -15.54 -13.26 13.99
N PRO A 2 -16.72 -13.09 14.60
CA PRO A 2 -17.25 -11.77 14.91
C PRO A 2 -16.39 -11.10 15.98
N GLN A 3 -16.18 -9.80 15.82
CA GLN A 3 -15.23 -8.97 16.56
C GLN A 3 -15.84 -8.35 17.84
N ASP A 4 -16.87 -9.00 18.38
CA ASP A 4 -17.62 -8.54 19.54
C ASP A 4 -17.47 -9.55 20.67
N LEU A 5 -16.50 -9.29 21.54
CA LEU A 5 -16.39 -9.75 22.93
C LEU A 5 -14.98 -9.34 23.37
N TYR A 6 -14.82 -8.13 23.92
CA TYR A 6 -13.83 -7.79 24.96
C TYR A 6 -14.12 -6.35 25.39
N ASP A 7 -15.06 -6.24 26.32
CA ASP A 7 -15.27 -5.04 27.12
C ASP A 7 -15.19 -5.45 28.59
N GLY A 8 -14.33 -4.76 29.36
CA GLY A 8 -14.38 -4.65 30.82
C GLY A 8 -13.78 -5.78 31.67
N GLY A 9 -12.72 -5.45 32.43
CA GLY A 9 -12.31 -6.19 33.62
C GLY A 9 -10.87 -5.91 34.02
N GLY A 10 -10.65 -4.86 34.82
CA GLY A 10 -9.34 -4.63 35.45
C GLY A 10 -9.12 -5.61 36.59
N GLU A 11 -7.90 -6.15 36.73
CA GLU A 11 -7.42 -6.73 37.98
C GLU A 11 -5.88 -6.77 38.03
N SER A 12 -5.40 -6.39 39.22
CA SER A 12 -4.08 -6.45 39.85
C SER A 12 -2.87 -7.09 39.14
N ASN A 13 -1.75 -6.36 39.22
CA ASN A 13 -0.39 -6.83 38.99
C ASN A 13 0.00 -7.99 39.91
N GLY A 14 0.00 -9.22 39.39
CA GLY A 14 0.74 -10.35 39.92
C GLY A 14 1.84 -10.76 38.94
N LEU A 15 3.08 -10.92 39.41
CA LEU A 15 4.17 -11.48 38.61
C LEU A 15 3.80 -12.90 38.13
N PRO A 16 4.03 -13.26 36.85
CA PRO A 16 3.60 -14.54 36.32
C PRO A 16 4.44 -15.68 36.91
N SER A 17 3.77 -16.68 37.47
CA SER A 17 4.32 -17.98 37.85
C SER A 17 4.96 -18.66 36.63
N GLU A 18 6.16 -19.22 36.81
CA GLU A 18 6.91 -19.96 35.78
C GLU A 18 6.19 -21.23 35.27
N ASP A 19 5.08 -21.63 35.92
CA ASP A 19 4.29 -22.81 35.56
C ASP A 19 3.00 -22.50 34.78
N ALA A 20 2.80 -21.26 34.34
CA ALA A 20 1.64 -20.92 33.52
C ALA A 20 1.69 -21.67 32.17
N PRO A 21 0.67 -22.46 31.80
CA PRO A 21 0.65 -23.17 30.53
C PRO A 21 0.76 -22.16 29.39
N ARG A 22 1.79 -22.33 28.54
CA ARG A 22 1.97 -21.48 27.35
C ARG A 22 0.65 -21.40 26.60
N PRO A 23 0.17 -20.19 26.22
CA PRO A 23 -1.11 -20.05 25.54
C PRO A 23 -1.13 -20.99 24.33
N ARG A 24 -2.15 -21.87 24.28
CA ARG A 24 -2.35 -22.80 23.16
C ARG A 24 -2.36 -21.95 21.89
N ARG A 25 -1.40 -22.21 20.98
CA ARG A 25 -1.47 -21.68 19.62
C ARG A 25 -2.80 -22.15 19.03
N LEU A 26 -3.71 -21.22 18.76
CA LEU A 26 -4.93 -21.52 18.02
C LEU A 26 -4.52 -22.20 16.71
N ALA A 27 -5.25 -23.27 16.35
CA ALA A 27 -5.03 -23.93 15.07
C ALA A 27 -5.22 -22.89 13.94
N PRO A 28 -4.43 -22.95 12.85
CA PRO A 28 -4.65 -22.08 11.71
C PRO A 28 -6.06 -22.31 11.16
N PRO A 29 -6.70 -21.27 10.59
CA PRO A 29 -8.03 -21.40 10.00
C PRO A 29 -8.02 -22.43 8.86
N THR A 30 -9.13 -23.12 8.65
CA THR A 30 -9.30 -23.98 7.48
C THR A 30 -9.36 -23.14 6.20
N TRP A 31 -9.25 -23.79 5.04
CA TRP A 31 -9.41 -23.13 3.74
C TRP A 31 -10.79 -22.49 3.60
N GLU A 32 -11.85 -23.20 4.00
CA GLU A 32 -13.24 -22.72 3.94
C GLU A 32 -13.43 -21.49 4.83
N GLN A 33 -12.87 -21.51 6.04
CA GLN A 33 -12.91 -20.36 6.95
C GLN A 33 -12.16 -19.15 6.36
N SER A 34 -11.04 -19.40 5.68
CA SER A 34 -10.26 -18.35 5.01
C SER A 34 -11.02 -17.75 3.82
N ILE A 35 -11.70 -18.59 3.04
CA ILE A 35 -12.55 -18.15 1.92
C ILE A 35 -13.76 -17.36 2.42
N GLU A 36 -14.41 -17.80 3.49
CA GLU A 36 -15.56 -17.09 4.06
C GLU A 36 -15.15 -15.72 4.61
N TYR A 37 -14.02 -15.67 5.32
CA TYR A 37 -13.44 -14.42 5.79
C TYR A 37 -13.08 -13.49 4.62
N TRP A 38 -12.48 -14.03 3.57
CA TRP A 38 -12.17 -13.30 2.34
C TRP A 38 -13.42 -12.75 1.67
N ARG A 39 -14.47 -13.57 1.47
CA ARG A 39 -15.74 -13.14 0.85
C ARG A 39 -16.37 -11.99 1.62
N LYS A 40 -16.43 -12.12 2.94
CA LYS A 40 -16.95 -11.05 3.81
C LYS A 40 -16.17 -9.75 3.58
N TRP A 41 -14.83 -9.80 3.62
CA TRP A 41 -14.00 -8.60 3.43
C TRP A 41 -14.17 -7.98 2.04
N MET A 42 -14.26 -8.80 1.01
CA MET A 42 -14.39 -8.35 -0.38
C MET A 42 -15.79 -7.83 -0.72
N SER A 43 -16.79 -8.08 0.12
CA SER A 43 -18.13 -7.51 -0.01
C SER A 43 -18.28 -6.12 0.61
N GLU A 44 -17.29 -5.67 1.40
CA GLU A 44 -17.36 -4.36 2.05
C GLU A 44 -17.20 -3.22 1.02
N PRO A 45 -18.05 -2.17 1.09
CA PRO A 45 -17.93 -1.03 0.18
C PRO A 45 -16.62 -0.27 0.41
N PHE A 46 -16.04 0.24 -0.66
CA PHE A 46 -14.78 1.00 -0.64
C PHE A 46 -14.79 2.25 -1.54
N LEU A 47 -15.89 2.47 -2.26
CA LEU A 47 -16.12 3.63 -3.12
C LEU A 47 -17.32 4.39 -2.58
N ASP A 48 -17.17 5.69 -2.47
CA ASP A 48 -18.20 6.65 -2.10
C ASP A 48 -18.53 7.53 -3.32
N ASP A 49 -19.81 7.61 -3.68
CA ASP A 49 -20.30 8.39 -4.81
C ASP A 49 -20.28 9.91 -4.56
N GLU A 50 -20.06 10.34 -3.32
CA GLU A 50 -19.79 11.74 -3.00
C GLU A 50 -18.57 12.25 -3.77
N VAL A 51 -18.70 13.45 -4.34
CA VAL A 51 -17.63 14.08 -5.11
C VAL A 51 -16.50 14.52 -4.17
N MET A 52 -15.26 14.21 -4.56
CA MET A 52 -14.07 14.69 -3.88
C MET A 52 -13.84 16.17 -4.19
N ASP A 53 -14.31 17.02 -3.28
CA ASP A 53 -14.20 18.47 -3.30
C ASP A 53 -13.21 18.97 -2.22
N SER A 54 -13.29 20.26 -1.87
CA SER A 54 -12.50 20.86 -0.79
C SER A 54 -12.97 20.49 0.61
N THR A 55 -14.11 19.80 0.76
CA THR A 55 -14.64 19.40 2.07
C THR A 55 -13.76 18.30 2.65
N PRO A 56 -13.27 18.41 3.89
CA PRO A 56 -12.49 17.34 4.52
C PRO A 56 -13.35 16.07 4.71
N PRO A 57 -12.77 14.87 4.61
CA PRO A 57 -13.48 13.65 4.95
C PRO A 57 -13.86 13.62 6.44
N SER A 58 -14.94 12.88 6.75
CA SER A 58 -15.34 12.63 8.12
C SER A 58 -14.22 11.94 8.92
N CYS A 59 -14.09 12.29 10.19
CA CYS A 59 -13.17 11.67 11.14
C CYS A 59 -13.91 10.93 12.26
N GLU A 60 -15.15 10.49 12.02
CA GLU A 60 -15.87 9.64 12.97
C GLU A 60 -15.25 8.24 13.05
N LYS A 61 -15.30 7.63 14.24
CA LYS A 61 -14.70 6.32 14.50
C LYS A 61 -15.23 5.22 13.60
N LYS A 62 -16.48 5.30 13.16
CA LYS A 62 -17.09 4.32 12.23
C LYS A 62 -16.41 4.36 10.86
N ASP A 63 -16.03 5.55 10.38
CA ASP A 63 -15.50 5.74 9.04
C ASP A 63 -14.06 5.18 8.95
N PHE A 64 -13.30 5.21 10.05
CA PHE A 64 -11.97 4.58 10.11
C PHE A 64 -12.02 3.05 9.99
N ARG A 65 -13.19 2.42 10.20
CA ARG A 65 -13.34 0.95 10.04
C ARG A 65 -13.53 0.56 8.58
N LEU A 66 -14.27 1.37 7.83
CA LEU A 66 -14.66 1.13 6.44
C LEU A 66 -14.47 2.42 5.64
N PRO A 67 -13.22 2.87 5.44
CA PRO A 67 -12.96 4.11 4.72
C PRO A 67 -13.33 3.91 3.24
N GLN A 68 -14.11 4.83 2.70
CA GLN A 68 -14.55 4.81 1.31
C GLN A 68 -13.94 6.01 0.58
N LEU A 69 -13.38 5.77 -0.60
CA LEU A 69 -12.79 6.83 -1.39
C LEU A 69 -13.88 7.60 -2.11
N ARG A 70 -13.87 8.93 -2.03
CA ARG A 70 -14.79 9.80 -2.78
C ARG A 70 -14.47 9.83 -4.27
N ARG A 71 -15.50 10.09 -5.08
CA ARG A 71 -15.43 10.09 -6.55
C ARG A 71 -14.62 11.28 -7.07
N CYS A 72 -13.85 11.06 -8.13
CA CYS A 72 -13.14 12.13 -8.83
C CYS A 72 -14.16 13.13 -9.41
N PRO A 73 -13.93 14.45 -9.28
CA PRO A 73 -14.88 15.47 -9.76
C PRO A 73 -14.96 15.59 -11.28
N VAL A 74 -14.06 14.93 -12.01
CA VAL A 74 -13.97 14.99 -13.47
C VAL A 74 -14.34 13.64 -14.05
N ASP A 75 -15.25 13.63 -15.01
CA ASP A 75 -15.64 12.41 -15.71
C ASP A 75 -14.53 11.96 -16.66
N ILE A 76 -14.43 10.64 -16.88
CA ILE A 76 -13.44 10.08 -17.81
C ILE A 76 -13.55 10.75 -19.20
N GLY A 77 -14.79 11.15 -19.57
CA GLY A 77 -15.20 12.14 -20.59
C GLY A 77 -14.14 13.16 -20.97
N ASP A 78 -13.72 13.89 -19.96
CA ASP A 78 -12.98 15.14 -20.09
C ASP A 78 -11.47 14.95 -19.83
N ILE A 79 -11.07 13.75 -19.42
CA ILE A 79 -9.67 13.43 -19.12
C ILE A 79 -8.87 13.27 -20.41
N LYS A 80 -7.76 14.02 -20.49
CA LYS A 80 -6.82 13.93 -21.61
C LYS A 80 -5.64 13.06 -21.24
N PHE A 81 -5.43 11.98 -22.00
CA PHE A 81 -4.25 11.14 -21.93
C PHE A 81 -3.07 11.85 -22.61
N VAL A 82 -2.03 12.18 -21.84
CA VAL A 82 -0.90 13.00 -22.33
C VAL A 82 0.41 12.23 -22.45
N GLY A 83 0.51 11.03 -21.87
CA GLY A 83 1.68 10.20 -22.06
C GLY A 83 1.76 8.98 -21.15
N ARG A 84 2.85 8.23 -21.34
CA ARG A 84 3.32 7.17 -20.44
C ARG A 84 3.99 7.77 -19.21
N VAL A 85 3.97 7.06 -18.08
CA VAL A 85 4.69 7.48 -16.87
C VAL A 85 6.20 7.42 -17.11
N ASN A 86 6.66 6.34 -17.75
CA ASN A 86 8.05 6.00 -18.03
C ASN A 86 8.32 5.84 -19.54
N PRO A 87 8.34 6.95 -20.31
CA PRO A 87 8.59 6.93 -21.75
C PRO A 87 10.06 6.58 -22.03
N GLY A 88 10.35 5.30 -22.20
CA GLY A 88 11.71 4.78 -22.42
C GLY A 88 12.15 3.70 -21.44
N GLY A 89 11.28 3.28 -20.51
CA GLY A 89 11.57 2.13 -19.66
C GLY A 89 11.76 0.87 -20.50
N TYR A 90 12.82 0.09 -20.20
CA TYR A 90 13.06 -1.20 -20.83
C TYR A 90 11.87 -2.12 -20.58
N HIS A 91 11.30 -2.67 -21.66
CA HIS A 91 10.38 -3.79 -21.56
C HIS A 91 11.13 -4.97 -20.95
N TYR A 92 10.80 -5.34 -19.72
CA TYR A 92 11.28 -6.58 -19.14
C TYR A 92 10.26 -7.68 -19.46
N PRO A 93 10.60 -8.68 -20.31
CA PRO A 93 9.64 -9.68 -20.80
C PRO A 93 8.90 -10.45 -19.70
N ASN A 94 9.46 -10.46 -18.47
CA ASN A 94 8.94 -11.21 -17.32
C ASN A 94 8.63 -10.32 -16.09
N PHE A 95 8.79 -8.99 -16.17
CA PHE A 95 8.63 -8.09 -14.99
C PHE A 95 7.62 -6.96 -15.20
N GLY A 96 6.97 -6.94 -16.35
CA GLY A 96 5.93 -5.97 -16.69
C GLY A 96 6.42 -4.79 -17.52
N GLU A 97 5.46 -4.02 -18.00
CA GLU A 97 5.68 -2.73 -18.65
C GLU A 97 6.11 -1.69 -17.61
N PRO A 98 6.92 -0.68 -17.96
CA PRO A 98 7.36 0.31 -16.99
C PRO A 98 6.20 1.15 -16.42
N ASP A 99 5.03 1.15 -17.07
CA ASP A 99 3.83 1.86 -16.64
C ASP A 99 2.79 0.96 -15.93
N GLY A 100 2.99 -0.36 -15.95
CA GLY A 100 2.02 -1.35 -15.49
C GLY A 100 2.62 -2.43 -14.59
N GLY A 101 1.82 -2.96 -13.66
CA GLY A 101 2.23 -3.99 -12.72
C GLY A 101 1.16 -5.06 -12.53
N LEU A 102 1.29 -5.82 -11.44
CA LEU A 102 0.34 -6.86 -11.05
C LEU A 102 -1.08 -6.30 -10.81
N ASP A 103 -1.15 -5.11 -10.23
CA ASP A 103 -2.38 -4.48 -9.76
C ASP A 103 -3.09 -3.66 -10.85
N GLY A 104 -2.31 -2.98 -11.71
CA GLY A 104 -2.87 -1.98 -12.61
C GLY A 104 -1.91 -1.38 -13.62
N TYR A 105 -2.41 -0.40 -14.38
CA TYR A 105 -1.67 0.37 -15.37
C TYR A 105 -1.82 1.87 -15.12
N ASN A 106 -0.74 2.63 -15.34
CA ASN A 106 -0.71 4.06 -15.07
C ASN A 106 -0.53 4.87 -16.36
N TRP A 107 -1.25 5.99 -16.46
CA TRP A 107 -1.02 7.00 -17.50
C TRP A 107 -0.72 8.36 -16.89
N LYS A 108 0.04 9.18 -17.60
CA LYS A 108 0.02 10.63 -17.41
C LYS A 108 -1.24 11.19 -18.05
N VAL A 109 -2.04 11.91 -17.27
CA VAL A 109 -3.29 12.53 -17.71
C VAL A 109 -3.35 14.01 -17.32
N ARG A 110 -4.27 14.76 -17.93
CA ARG A 110 -4.69 16.10 -17.51
C ARG A 110 -6.20 16.13 -17.34
N LEU A 111 -6.65 16.67 -16.21
CA LEU A 111 -8.08 16.79 -15.89
C LEU A 111 -8.73 18.02 -16.55
N GLU A 112 -7.91 19.01 -16.93
CA GLU A 112 -8.35 20.24 -17.58
C GLU A 112 -7.33 20.70 -18.64
N LYS A 113 -7.77 21.51 -19.61
CA LYS A 113 -6.89 21.98 -20.69
C LYS A 113 -5.82 22.92 -20.13
N GLY A 114 -4.55 22.53 -20.27
CA GLY A 114 -3.42 23.30 -19.75
C GLY A 114 -3.18 23.11 -18.24
N GLY A 115 -4.01 22.30 -17.58
CA GLY A 115 -3.83 21.95 -16.18
C GLY A 115 -2.59 21.08 -15.93
N PRO A 116 -2.23 20.93 -14.66
CA PRO A 116 -1.06 20.16 -14.26
C PRO A 116 -1.22 18.67 -14.58
N THR A 117 -0.09 18.00 -14.82
CA THR A 117 -0.07 16.55 -15.04
C THR A 117 -0.52 15.81 -13.78
N ARG A 118 -1.30 14.75 -13.99
CA ARG A 118 -1.78 13.80 -12.99
C ARG A 118 -1.46 12.39 -13.46
N ILE A 119 -1.60 11.43 -12.55
CA ILE A 119 -1.55 10.02 -12.90
C ILE A 119 -2.93 9.42 -12.73
N MET A 120 -3.35 8.62 -13.69
CA MET A 120 -4.51 7.75 -13.55
C MET A 120 -4.03 6.29 -13.48
N LYS A 121 -4.33 5.61 -12.38
CA LYS A 121 -4.06 4.17 -12.20
C LYS A 121 -5.34 3.39 -12.44
N LEU A 122 -5.43 2.64 -13.52
CA LEU A 122 -6.48 1.64 -13.74
C LEU A 122 -6.11 0.34 -13.03
N PHE A 123 -7.08 -0.33 -12.41
CA PHE A 123 -6.88 -1.66 -11.84
C PHE A 123 -7.33 -2.73 -12.81
N TRP A 124 -6.54 -3.81 -12.96
CA TRP A 124 -6.85 -4.86 -13.94
C TRP A 124 -8.05 -5.71 -13.55
N ASP A 125 -8.17 -5.99 -12.24
CA ASP A 125 -9.26 -6.79 -11.69
C ASP A 125 -10.50 -5.91 -11.55
N THR A 126 -11.61 -6.33 -12.13
CA THR A 126 -12.93 -5.69 -11.98
C THR A 126 -13.75 -6.32 -10.86
N GLU A 127 -13.33 -7.50 -10.41
CA GLU A 127 -13.91 -8.26 -9.31
C GLU A 127 -12.79 -8.82 -8.42
N PRO A 128 -13.05 -9.06 -7.12
CA PRO A 128 -12.08 -9.61 -6.19
C PRO A 128 -11.55 -11.00 -6.64
N PRO A 129 -10.23 -11.17 -6.84
CA PRO A 129 -9.67 -12.47 -7.20
C PRO A 129 -9.53 -13.39 -5.96
N PRO A 130 -10.20 -14.55 -5.89
CA PRO A 130 -10.10 -15.44 -4.73
C PRO A 130 -8.78 -16.23 -4.73
N PRO A 131 -8.13 -16.47 -3.57
CA PRO A 131 -8.28 -15.83 -2.24
C PRO A 131 -7.24 -14.70 -2.03
N SER A 132 -7.02 -13.85 -3.03
CA SER A 132 -6.03 -12.77 -2.97
C SER A 132 -6.66 -11.45 -2.52
N TYR A 133 -5.83 -10.45 -2.18
CA TYR A 133 -6.37 -9.12 -1.97
C TYR A 133 -6.91 -8.54 -3.28
N PHE A 134 -7.93 -7.70 -3.19
CA PHE A 134 -8.42 -6.91 -4.30
C PHE A 134 -7.71 -5.56 -4.31
N ALA A 135 -6.87 -5.33 -5.33
CA ALA A 135 -5.99 -4.16 -5.42
C ALA A 135 -6.76 -2.84 -5.40
N ALA A 136 -7.85 -2.73 -6.18
CA ALA A 136 -8.67 -1.53 -6.23
C ALA A 136 -9.24 -1.19 -4.86
N GLN A 137 -9.80 -2.18 -4.15
CA GLN A 137 -10.31 -2.00 -2.79
C GLN A 137 -9.22 -1.54 -1.83
N ARG A 138 -8.08 -2.25 -1.76
CA ARG A 138 -7.00 -1.88 -0.84
C ARG A 138 -6.49 -0.46 -1.11
N GLU A 139 -6.22 -0.14 -2.36
CA GLU A 139 -5.73 1.19 -2.73
C GLU A 139 -6.72 2.29 -2.34
N CYS A 140 -8.00 2.14 -2.69
CA CYS A 140 -9.03 3.14 -2.40
C CYS A 140 -9.20 3.33 -0.89
N GLN A 141 -9.29 2.24 -0.13
CA GLN A 141 -9.44 2.30 1.32
C GLN A 141 -8.21 2.96 1.98
N ASN A 142 -6.99 2.64 1.54
CA ASN A 142 -5.78 3.29 2.05
C ASN A 142 -5.72 4.78 1.68
N ALA A 143 -6.08 5.14 0.44
CA ALA A 143 -6.12 6.54 0.02
C ALA A 143 -7.13 7.36 0.85
N ALA A 144 -8.33 6.82 1.06
CA ALA A 144 -9.36 7.44 1.90
C ALA A 144 -8.88 7.57 3.37
N LEU A 145 -8.29 6.51 3.92
CA LEU A 145 -7.78 6.50 5.28
C LEU A 145 -6.66 7.54 5.49
N LEU A 146 -5.74 7.68 4.53
CA LEU A 146 -4.70 8.70 4.57
C LEU A 146 -5.28 10.13 4.49
N GLN A 147 -6.36 10.34 3.72
CA GLN A 147 -7.07 11.62 3.69
C GLN A 147 -7.74 11.92 5.03
N MET A 148 -8.34 10.92 5.69
CA MET A 148 -8.94 11.06 7.02
C MET A 148 -7.89 11.38 8.09
N ILE A 149 -6.74 10.71 8.05
CA ILE A 149 -5.60 10.99 8.94
C ILE A 149 -5.13 12.45 8.77
N ALA A 150 -4.97 12.91 7.52
CA ALA A 150 -4.58 14.28 7.23
C ALA A 150 -5.62 15.31 7.70
N ALA A 151 -6.92 15.00 7.54
CA ALA A 151 -8.01 15.84 8.01
C ALA A 151 -8.03 15.95 9.54
N ALA A 152 -7.87 14.83 10.25
CA ALA A 152 -7.81 14.80 11.70
C ALA A 152 -6.63 15.63 12.26
N LEU A 153 -5.47 15.57 11.61
CA LEU A 153 -4.29 16.39 11.98
C LEU A 153 -4.51 17.88 11.74
N SER A 154 -5.32 18.23 10.74
CA SER A 154 -5.60 19.62 10.37
C SER A 154 -6.71 20.26 11.22
N ASP A 155 -7.51 19.46 11.91
CA ASP A 155 -8.62 19.92 12.74
C ASP A 155 -8.27 19.84 14.24
N PRO A 156 -7.89 20.92 14.92
CA PRO A 156 -7.59 20.89 16.34
C PRO A 156 -8.83 20.79 17.25
N GLN A 157 -10.05 20.93 16.71
CA GLN A 157 -11.28 21.10 17.50
C GLN A 157 -11.68 19.88 18.32
N HIS A 158 -11.11 18.70 18.02
CA HIS A 158 -11.44 17.45 18.70
C HIS A 158 -10.41 17.02 19.76
N GLY A 159 -9.26 17.70 19.87
CA GLY A 159 -8.22 17.42 20.86
C GLY A 159 -6.96 16.81 20.26
N PRO A 160 -5.92 16.55 21.07
CA PRO A 160 -4.65 16.04 20.55
C PRO A 160 -4.83 14.61 20.01
N ILE A 161 -4.08 14.29 18.96
CA ILE A 161 -3.90 12.90 18.53
C ILE A 161 -2.72 12.34 19.33
N LEU A 162 -3.03 11.40 20.23
CA LEU A 162 -2.06 10.77 21.11
C LEU A 162 -1.87 9.31 20.69
N ILE A 163 -0.65 8.87 20.44
CA ILE A 163 -0.36 7.51 19.97
C ILE A 163 0.69 6.86 20.87
N ASP A 164 0.69 5.53 20.89
CA ASP A 164 1.82 4.76 21.40
C ASP A 164 2.99 4.96 20.41
N PRO A 165 4.16 5.46 20.85
CA PRO A 165 5.30 5.66 19.96
C PRO A 165 5.94 4.35 19.47
N ASN A 166 5.71 3.22 20.15
CA ASN A 166 6.32 1.93 19.85
C ASN A 166 5.28 0.80 19.77
N PRO A 167 4.29 0.90 18.87
CA PRO A 167 3.25 -0.12 18.77
C PRO A 167 3.84 -1.41 18.20
N ASP A 168 3.63 -2.53 18.89
CA ASP A 168 4.21 -3.85 18.54
C ASP A 168 3.16 -4.96 18.35
N SER A 169 1.88 -4.63 18.56
CA SER A 169 0.76 -5.57 18.47
C SER A 169 -0.36 -5.03 17.58
N GLU A 170 -1.23 -5.94 17.11
CA GLU A 170 -2.42 -5.54 16.35
C GLU A 170 -3.34 -4.63 17.17
N THR A 171 -3.47 -4.89 18.47
CA THR A 171 -4.27 -4.06 19.38
C THR A 171 -3.67 -2.66 19.51
N ALA A 172 -2.35 -2.53 19.68
CA ALA A 172 -1.67 -1.24 19.73
C ALA A 172 -1.80 -0.49 18.39
N ALA A 173 -1.60 -1.18 17.26
CA ALA A 173 -1.78 -0.61 15.92
C ALA A 173 -3.20 -0.08 15.70
N LYS A 174 -4.24 -0.87 16.06
CA LYS A 174 -5.65 -0.44 16.01
C LYS A 174 -5.92 0.74 16.94
N SER A 175 -5.31 0.77 18.12
CA SER A 175 -5.43 1.88 19.07
C SER A 175 -4.85 3.17 18.50
N ASN A 176 -3.68 3.10 17.86
CA ASN A 176 -3.05 4.24 17.21
C ASN A 176 -3.87 4.74 16.02
N LEU A 177 -4.36 3.86 15.14
CA LEU A 177 -5.23 4.30 14.04
C LEU A 177 -6.51 4.98 14.57
N ARG A 178 -7.13 4.40 15.60
CA ARG A 178 -8.33 4.98 16.23
C ARG A 178 -8.06 6.31 16.93
N ALA A 179 -6.82 6.63 17.27
CA ALA A 179 -6.45 7.89 17.90
C ALA A 179 -6.76 9.13 17.03
N PHE A 180 -6.93 8.92 15.72
CA PHE A 180 -7.31 9.97 14.78
C PHE A 180 -8.83 10.26 14.76
N SER A 181 -9.65 9.38 15.35
CA SER A 181 -11.10 9.59 15.40
C SER A 181 -11.52 10.67 16.39
N ASN A 182 -12.56 11.42 16.05
CA ASN A 182 -13.10 12.52 16.85
C ASN A 182 -13.43 12.07 18.29
N GLU A 183 -14.07 10.91 18.44
CA GLU A 183 -14.54 10.37 19.71
C GLU A 183 -13.37 10.00 20.64
N VAL A 184 -12.30 9.41 20.09
CA VAL A 184 -11.12 9.05 20.89
C VAL A 184 -10.36 10.29 21.31
N ARG A 185 -10.20 11.27 20.42
CA ARG A 185 -9.53 12.54 20.71
C ARG A 185 -10.27 13.32 21.80
N GLN A 186 -11.59 13.42 21.70
CA GLN A 186 -12.43 14.07 22.70
C GLN A 186 -12.33 13.38 24.06
N LYS A 187 -12.41 12.04 24.10
CA LYS A 187 -12.28 11.27 25.34
C LYS A 187 -10.92 11.48 26.03
N ARG A 188 -9.85 11.61 25.24
CA ARG A 188 -8.48 11.79 25.75
C ARG A 188 -8.17 13.21 26.23
N ARG A 189 -9.02 14.20 25.95
CA ARG A 189 -8.87 15.55 26.55
C ARG A 189 -8.91 15.55 28.07
N VAL A 190 -9.61 14.56 28.64
CA VAL A 190 -9.93 14.51 30.08
C VAL A 190 -9.09 13.46 30.83
N SER A 191 -8.24 12.72 30.11
CA SER A 191 -7.46 11.61 30.67
C SER A 191 -5.97 11.83 30.52
N THR A 192 -5.23 11.78 31.62
CA THR A 192 -3.76 11.72 31.58
C THR A 192 -3.36 10.29 31.27
N THR A 193 -2.87 10.05 30.05
CA THR A 193 -2.30 8.75 29.68
C THR A 193 -0.78 8.87 29.68
N GLU A 194 -0.13 8.21 30.65
CA GLU A 194 1.32 8.06 30.69
C GLU A 194 1.80 7.35 29.41
N ASN A 195 2.94 7.78 28.86
CA ASN A 195 3.67 7.18 27.72
C ASN A 195 3.09 7.37 26.30
N LEU A 196 1.98 8.10 26.10
CA LEU A 196 1.55 8.47 24.74
C LEU A 196 2.25 9.74 24.25
N VAL A 197 2.54 9.79 22.95
CA VAL A 197 3.14 10.96 22.29
C VAL A 197 2.12 11.66 21.40
N SER A 198 2.21 12.98 21.31
CA SER A 198 1.37 13.74 20.38
C SER A 198 1.97 13.72 18.99
N ILE A 199 1.14 13.41 18.00
CA ILE A 199 1.47 13.56 16.58
C ILE A 199 0.71 14.75 16.01
N THR A 200 1.44 15.68 15.39
CA THR A 200 0.91 16.95 14.88
C THR A 200 1.18 17.14 13.39
N THR A 201 1.99 16.28 12.79
CA THR A 201 2.40 16.39 11.39
C THR A 201 2.33 15.04 10.70
N MET A 202 2.05 15.07 9.40
CA MET A 202 2.12 13.93 8.50
C MET A 202 3.20 14.22 7.45
N PRO A 203 4.11 13.27 7.15
CA PRO A 203 5.05 13.43 6.06
C PRO A 203 4.30 13.55 4.72
N ARG A 204 5.00 14.01 3.67
CA ARG A 204 4.39 14.21 2.36
C ARG A 204 3.86 12.88 1.82
N MET A 205 2.54 12.75 1.77
CA MET A 205 1.86 11.69 1.03
C MET A 205 1.42 12.18 -0.35
N ARG A 206 1.27 11.24 -1.27
CA ARG A 206 0.76 11.53 -2.61
C ARG A 206 -0.70 11.97 -2.54
N LYS A 207 -1.02 13.12 -3.12
CA LYS A 207 -2.41 13.59 -3.14
C LYS A 207 -3.28 12.70 -4.06
N CYS A 208 -4.38 12.19 -3.53
CA CYS A 208 -5.44 11.50 -4.26
C CYS A 208 -6.53 12.50 -4.67
N TYR A 209 -7.06 12.36 -5.89
CA TYR A 209 -8.12 13.17 -6.48
C TYR A 209 -9.43 12.39 -6.65
N GLY A 210 -9.48 11.15 -6.17
CA GLY A 210 -10.68 10.32 -6.14
C GLY A 210 -10.67 9.20 -7.18
N TRP A 211 -11.72 8.38 -7.13
CA TRP A 211 -11.90 7.24 -8.02
C TRP A 211 -12.73 7.58 -9.26
N LEU A 212 -12.59 6.75 -10.28
CA LEU A 212 -13.37 6.75 -11.51
C LEU A 212 -13.87 5.33 -11.79
N LYS A 213 -15.10 5.22 -12.27
CA LYS A 213 -15.58 4.02 -12.97
C LYS A 213 -15.86 4.36 -14.42
N PHE A 214 -15.55 3.43 -15.30
CA PHE A 214 -15.85 3.56 -16.73
C PHE A 214 -15.85 2.19 -17.40
N SER A 215 -16.61 2.10 -18.48
CA SER A 215 -16.62 0.93 -19.37
C SER A 215 -15.34 0.86 -20.19
N SER A 216 -14.97 -0.34 -20.66
CA SER A 216 -13.88 -0.52 -21.62
C SER A 216 -14.01 0.36 -22.87
N ASN A 217 -15.24 0.61 -23.33
CA ASN A 217 -15.53 1.35 -24.55
C ASN A 217 -15.19 2.85 -24.42
N GLU A 218 -15.28 3.37 -23.19
CA GLU A 218 -14.84 4.73 -22.88
C GLU A 218 -13.32 4.91 -22.97
N LEU A 219 -12.56 3.83 -23.19
CA LEU A 219 -11.11 3.87 -23.42
C LEU A 219 -10.75 3.94 -24.90
N ASP A 220 -11.71 3.86 -25.84
CA ASP A 220 -11.44 3.95 -27.28
C ASP A 220 -10.83 5.30 -27.71
N ARG A 221 -11.01 6.32 -26.89
CA ARG A 221 -10.38 7.64 -27.05
C ARG A 221 -8.89 7.67 -26.74
N ILE A 222 -8.36 6.64 -26.05
CA ILE A 222 -6.93 6.59 -25.72
C ILE A 222 -6.16 6.47 -27.05
N PRO A 223 -5.20 7.37 -27.33
CA PRO A 223 -4.36 7.24 -28.50
C PRO A 223 -3.70 5.85 -28.55
N ARG A 224 -3.70 5.19 -29.71
CA ARG A 224 -3.22 3.79 -29.83
C ARG A 224 -1.83 3.54 -29.22
N GLY A 225 -0.92 4.50 -29.30
CA GLY A 225 0.43 4.39 -28.70
C GLY A 225 0.47 4.44 -27.16
N LEU A 226 -0.62 4.90 -26.53
CA LEU A 226 -0.83 4.95 -25.09
C LEU A 226 -1.77 3.84 -24.58
N PHE A 227 -2.36 3.04 -25.47
CA PHE A 227 -3.22 1.95 -25.05
C PHE A 227 -2.38 0.88 -24.31
N PRO A 228 -2.83 0.35 -23.15
CA PRO A 228 -2.06 -0.63 -22.42
C PRO A 228 -1.84 -1.89 -23.24
N PRO A 229 -0.59 -2.37 -23.35
CA PRO A 229 -0.33 -3.63 -24.02
C PRO A 229 -0.82 -4.79 -23.14
N VAL A 230 -0.99 -5.96 -23.76
CA VAL A 230 -1.23 -7.20 -23.01
C VAL A 230 0.04 -7.54 -22.22
N MET A 231 -0.06 -7.54 -20.90
CA MET A 231 1.03 -7.89 -20.01
C MET A 231 0.96 -9.36 -19.62
N LYS A 232 2.08 -10.09 -19.79
CA LYS A 232 2.24 -11.45 -19.26
C LYS A 232 3.03 -11.35 -17.96
N LEU A 233 2.38 -11.66 -16.83
CA LEU A 233 3.04 -11.64 -15.52
C LEU A 233 3.73 -12.98 -15.25
N ASP A 234 3.15 -14.07 -15.73
CA ASP A 234 3.72 -15.40 -15.76
C ASP A 234 3.13 -16.20 -16.94
N LEU A 235 3.40 -17.51 -17.03
CA LEU A 235 2.91 -18.36 -18.11
C LEU A 235 1.37 -18.44 -18.20
N LYS A 236 0.66 -18.19 -17.09
CA LYS A 236 -0.80 -18.34 -16.94
C LYS A 236 -1.51 -17.01 -16.72
N THR A 237 -0.85 -16.02 -16.13
CA THR A 237 -1.45 -14.74 -15.76
C THR A 237 -1.20 -13.69 -16.82
N LYS A 238 -2.29 -13.23 -17.46
CA LYS A 238 -2.30 -12.12 -18.42
C LYS A 238 -3.12 -10.97 -17.85
N ARG A 239 -2.64 -9.74 -18.04
CA ARG A 239 -3.37 -8.51 -17.72
C ARG A 239 -3.62 -7.73 -19.01
N CYS A 240 -4.88 -7.40 -19.24
CA CYS A 240 -5.34 -6.58 -20.36
C CYS A 240 -6.71 -5.99 -20.04
N ILE A 241 -7.11 -5.01 -20.82
CA ILE A 241 -8.49 -4.51 -20.83
C ILE A 241 -9.33 -5.49 -21.67
N TYR A 242 -10.44 -5.95 -21.09
CA TYR A 242 -11.43 -6.80 -21.73
C TYR A 242 -12.64 -5.96 -22.13
N GLU A 243 -13.18 -6.25 -23.31
CA GLU A 243 -14.37 -5.59 -23.83
C GLU A 243 -15.60 -5.89 -22.96
N GLY A 244 -16.46 -4.88 -22.77
CA GLY A 244 -17.71 -4.98 -22.01
C GLY A 244 -17.54 -4.93 -20.50
N MET A 245 -16.31 -4.82 -19.99
CA MET A 245 -16.04 -4.76 -18.56
C MET A 245 -16.06 -3.32 -18.03
N GLU A 246 -16.43 -3.16 -16.77
CA GLU A 246 -16.35 -1.90 -16.04
C GLU A 246 -15.11 -1.88 -15.15
N TYR A 247 -14.25 -0.88 -15.36
CA TYR A 247 -12.99 -0.73 -14.67
C TYR A 247 -13.07 0.35 -13.60
N THR A 248 -12.34 0.14 -12.51
CA THR A 248 -12.06 1.17 -11.51
C THR A 248 -10.68 1.77 -11.77
N ALA A 249 -10.57 3.09 -11.63
CA ALA A 249 -9.30 3.79 -11.63
C ALA A 249 -9.23 4.81 -10.49
N VAL A 250 -8.02 5.22 -10.12
CA VAL A 250 -7.79 6.32 -9.16
C VAL A 250 -6.89 7.37 -9.78
N VAL A 251 -7.24 8.63 -9.57
CA VAL A 251 -6.46 9.78 -10.04
C VAL A 251 -5.60 10.31 -8.91
N TYR A 252 -4.33 10.53 -9.19
CA TYR A 252 -3.33 10.98 -8.24
C TYR A 252 -2.51 12.16 -8.76
N GLU A 253 -1.85 12.82 -7.82
CA GLU A 253 -0.74 13.72 -8.10
C GLU A 253 0.34 12.99 -8.90
N TYR A 254 0.88 13.69 -9.90
CA TYR A 254 2.10 13.26 -10.54
C TYR A 254 3.29 13.71 -9.69
N ILE A 255 4.07 12.75 -9.22
CA ILE A 255 5.34 13.01 -8.55
C ILE A 255 6.42 12.93 -9.61
N GLU A 256 7.15 14.04 -9.80
CA GLU A 256 8.27 14.10 -10.73
C GLU A 256 9.34 13.06 -10.34
N GLU A 257 9.99 12.52 -11.36
CA GLU A 257 11.11 11.61 -11.16
C GLU A 257 12.24 12.34 -10.42
N GLY A 258 12.78 11.68 -9.41
CA GLY A 258 13.79 12.27 -8.53
C GLY A 258 14.33 11.24 -7.55
N GLU A 259 15.51 11.53 -7.02
CA GLU A 259 16.20 10.66 -6.07
C GLU A 259 15.38 10.50 -4.78
N ASN A 260 15.26 9.25 -4.31
CA ASN A 260 14.64 8.94 -3.03
C ASN A 260 15.62 9.22 -1.90
N LYS A 261 15.52 10.41 -1.30
CA LYS A 261 16.31 10.74 -0.10
C LYS A 261 15.93 9.80 1.04
N ILE A 262 16.94 9.22 1.68
CA ILE A 262 16.77 8.23 2.76
C ILE A 262 15.91 8.79 3.91
N ASP A 263 16.11 10.05 4.28
CA ASP A 263 15.41 10.66 5.42
C ASP A 263 13.92 10.90 5.13
N ASP A 264 13.58 11.29 3.89
CA ASP A 264 12.18 11.47 3.48
C ASP A 264 11.44 10.13 3.51
N VAL A 265 12.04 9.08 2.93
CA VAL A 265 11.48 7.72 2.96
C VAL A 265 11.36 7.20 4.38
N LYS A 266 12.39 7.42 5.22
CA LYS A 266 12.36 7.02 6.63
C LYS A 266 11.20 7.70 7.37
N SER A 267 10.98 9.00 7.15
CA SER A 267 9.89 9.74 7.77
C SER A 267 8.52 9.16 7.42
N VAL A 268 8.30 8.81 6.14
CA VAL A 268 7.06 8.13 5.70
C VAL A 268 6.91 6.76 6.35
N LEU A 269 7.97 5.95 6.38
CA LEU A 269 7.94 4.60 6.98
C LEU A 269 7.64 4.64 8.48
N ASP A 270 8.30 5.53 9.22
CA ASP A 270 8.11 5.69 10.66
C ASP A 270 6.68 6.13 10.96
N PHE A 271 6.15 7.11 10.21
CA PHE A 271 4.78 7.57 10.34
C PHE A 271 3.77 6.45 10.09
N LEU A 272 3.92 5.71 8.98
CA LEU A 272 3.00 4.63 8.63
C LEU A 272 3.00 3.52 9.68
N TRP A 273 4.18 3.13 10.18
CA TRP A 273 4.28 2.18 11.29
C TRP A 273 3.59 2.71 12.55
N GLN A 274 3.88 3.94 12.96
CA GLN A 274 3.28 4.55 14.15
C GLN A 274 1.76 4.65 14.06
N VAL A 275 1.20 4.94 12.90
CA VAL A 275 -0.27 5.02 12.70
C VAL A 275 -0.92 3.62 12.62
N GLY A 276 -0.13 2.55 12.43
CA GLY A 276 -0.60 1.16 12.50
C GLY A 276 -0.51 0.37 11.20
N PHE A 277 -0.03 0.98 10.11
CA PHE A 277 0.12 0.29 8.82
C PHE A 277 1.26 -0.73 8.87
N ALA A 278 1.04 -1.87 8.22
CA ALA A 278 2.07 -2.88 7.96
C ALA A 278 2.43 -2.93 6.48
N PHE A 279 3.65 -3.40 6.19
CA PHE A 279 4.14 -3.68 4.83
C PHE A 279 4.19 -5.20 4.62
N PRO A 280 3.12 -5.83 4.06
CA PRO A 280 3.04 -7.29 3.96
C PRO A 280 4.04 -7.89 2.97
N GLN A 281 4.55 -7.08 2.05
CA GLN A 281 5.58 -7.46 1.09
C GLN A 281 6.76 -6.50 1.20
N PRO A 282 7.98 -6.90 0.75
CA PRO A 282 9.05 -5.95 0.54
C PRO A 282 8.57 -4.88 -0.45
N SER A 283 8.44 -3.64 0.02
CA SER A 283 8.16 -2.51 -0.86
C SER A 283 9.31 -2.39 -1.86
N LYS A 284 8.97 -2.12 -3.11
CA LYS A 284 9.94 -2.02 -4.21
C LYS A 284 10.38 -0.57 -4.34
N GLU A 285 11.64 -0.35 -4.65
CA GLU A 285 12.18 0.99 -4.96
C GLU A 285 11.32 1.74 -5.99
N ASN A 286 10.78 1.05 -6.99
CA ASN A 286 9.90 1.62 -8.02
C ASN A 286 8.58 2.21 -7.48
N ASN A 287 8.15 1.80 -6.29
CA ASN A 287 6.97 2.33 -5.61
C ASN A 287 7.28 3.62 -4.82
N TRP A 288 8.51 4.13 -4.91
CA TRP A 288 8.95 5.37 -4.29
C TRP A 288 9.46 6.35 -5.33
N LYS A 289 8.99 7.59 -5.27
CA LYS A 289 9.43 8.68 -6.15
C LYS A 289 9.66 9.93 -5.33
N SER A 290 10.86 10.50 -5.39
CA SER A 290 11.20 11.71 -4.64
C SER A 290 10.82 11.64 -3.14
N GLY A 291 11.02 10.48 -2.51
CA GLY A 291 10.69 10.24 -1.11
C GLY A 291 9.22 9.93 -0.80
N VAL A 292 8.34 9.91 -1.81
CA VAL A 292 6.90 9.67 -1.66
C VAL A 292 6.54 8.25 -2.11
N LEU A 293 5.78 7.52 -1.28
CA LEU A 293 5.17 6.25 -1.66
C LEU A 293 4.06 6.49 -2.69
N ILE A 294 4.16 5.89 -3.87
CA ILE A 294 3.22 6.09 -4.98
C ILE A 294 2.20 4.97 -5.15
N ASP A 295 2.45 3.80 -4.55
CA ASP A 295 1.55 2.64 -4.60
C ASP A 295 0.96 2.38 -3.20
N HIS A 296 -0.32 2.68 -3.01
CA HIS A 296 -0.95 2.51 -1.70
C HIS A 296 -1.35 1.06 -1.43
N SER A 297 -1.32 0.15 -2.42
CA SER A 297 -1.47 -1.29 -2.21
C SER A 297 -0.34 -1.92 -1.37
N ASP A 298 0.82 -1.26 -1.28
CA ASP A 298 2.01 -1.73 -0.53
C ASP A 298 1.82 -1.72 1.00
N ILE A 299 0.82 -0.98 1.49
CA ILE A 299 0.52 -0.85 2.91
C ILE A 299 -0.82 -1.49 3.24
N VAL A 300 -0.97 -1.97 4.47
CA VAL A 300 -2.22 -2.56 4.95
C VAL A 300 -2.52 -1.98 6.32
N ALA A 301 -3.74 -1.49 6.52
CA ALA A 301 -4.20 -0.98 7.80
C ALA A 301 -4.48 -2.13 8.80
N PRO A 302 -4.41 -1.87 10.12
CA PRO A 302 -4.53 -2.91 11.14
C PRO A 302 -5.92 -3.55 11.17
N GLY A 303 -5.96 -4.88 11.13
CA GLY A 303 -7.18 -5.69 11.08
C GLY A 303 -7.73 -5.96 9.68
N TRP A 304 -7.09 -5.46 8.61
CA TRP A 304 -7.50 -5.72 7.24
C TRP A 304 -6.84 -7.00 6.69
N LEU A 305 -7.40 -7.53 5.59
CA LEU A 305 -6.87 -8.72 4.94
C LEU A 305 -5.42 -8.49 4.46
N GLY A 306 -4.50 -9.28 5.02
CA GLY A 306 -3.07 -9.22 4.74
C GLY A 306 -2.24 -8.54 5.82
N TRP A 307 -2.86 -7.90 6.82
CA TRP A 307 -2.13 -7.38 7.97
C TRP A 307 -1.63 -8.53 8.84
N ARG A 308 -0.36 -8.50 9.24
CA ARG A 308 0.24 -9.54 10.08
C ARG A 308 1.22 -8.94 11.07
N VAL A 309 1.12 -9.36 12.33
CA VAL A 309 2.01 -8.89 13.41
C VAL A 309 3.50 -9.11 13.09
N ARG A 310 3.83 -10.23 12.44
CA ARG A 310 5.22 -10.55 12.02
C ARG A 310 5.79 -9.60 10.95
N GLU A 311 4.92 -8.89 10.23
CA GLU A 311 5.26 -7.94 9.16
C GLU A 311 5.08 -6.48 9.64
N TYR A 312 4.67 -6.30 10.90
CA TYR A 312 4.45 -5.00 11.53
C TYR A 312 5.65 -4.61 12.41
N GLY A 313 6.13 -3.39 12.23
CA GLY A 313 7.31 -2.88 12.92
C GLY A 313 8.07 -1.85 12.08
N PRO A 314 9.08 -1.18 12.67
CA PRO A 314 9.87 -0.17 11.98
C PRO A 314 10.62 -0.78 10.81
N ARG A 315 10.65 -0.05 9.68
CA ARG A 315 11.33 -0.47 8.44
C ARG A 315 12.55 0.42 8.19
N ARG A 316 13.62 -0.19 7.70
CA ARG A 316 14.81 0.57 7.27
C ARG A 316 14.58 1.09 5.85
N ALA A 317 14.70 2.40 5.63
CA ALA A 317 14.58 3.03 4.31
C ALA A 317 15.49 2.37 3.26
N LYS A 318 16.76 2.09 3.61
CA LYS A 318 17.68 1.35 2.72
C LYS A 318 17.17 -0.04 2.30
N GLY A 319 16.35 -0.69 3.14
CA GLY A 319 15.78 -2.00 2.84
C GLY A 319 14.61 -1.95 1.87
N VAL A 320 13.82 -0.87 1.85
CA VAL A 320 12.70 -0.70 0.89
C VAL A 320 13.19 -0.11 -0.44
N LEU A 321 14.27 0.68 -0.40
CA LEU A 321 14.93 1.22 -1.58
C LEU A 321 15.96 0.24 -2.18
N TRP A 322 16.12 -0.94 -1.60
CA TRP A 322 16.99 -1.94 -2.18
C TRP A 322 16.31 -2.56 -3.39
N SER A 323 16.78 -2.19 -4.59
CA SER A 323 16.44 -2.91 -5.81
C SER A 323 16.86 -4.37 -5.65
N VAL A 324 15.90 -5.28 -5.75
CA VAL A 324 16.20 -6.70 -5.95
C VAL A 324 16.76 -6.84 -7.36
N CYS A 325 18.03 -6.50 -7.57
CA CYS A 325 18.79 -6.94 -8.73
C CYS A 325 18.97 -8.46 -8.61
N PRO A 326 18.42 -9.28 -9.53
CA PRO A 326 18.58 -10.72 -9.47
C PRO A 326 20.04 -11.19 -9.64
N ASP A 327 20.92 -10.35 -10.19
CA ASP A 327 22.34 -10.67 -10.42
C ASP A 327 23.14 -10.97 -9.15
N ALA A 328 22.64 -10.57 -7.97
CA ALA A 328 23.30 -10.85 -6.70
C ALA A 328 23.27 -12.33 -6.30
N ARG A 329 22.38 -13.16 -6.87
CA ARG A 329 22.35 -14.61 -6.59
C ARG A 329 23.38 -15.40 -7.40
N ASN A 330 23.82 -14.92 -8.56
CA ASN A 330 24.77 -15.66 -9.40
C ASN A 330 26.24 -15.40 -9.05
N ARG A 331 26.58 -14.27 -8.42
CA ARG A 331 27.98 -13.97 -8.03
C ARG A 331 28.50 -14.73 -6.82
N VAL A 332 27.66 -15.48 -6.10
CA VAL A 332 28.09 -16.30 -4.95
C VAL A 332 28.47 -17.72 -5.39
N LEU A 333 28.09 -18.15 -6.61
CA LEU A 333 28.44 -19.49 -7.12
C LEU A 333 29.68 -19.51 -8.02
N GLU A 334 30.17 -18.35 -8.49
CA GLU A 334 31.41 -18.26 -9.29
C GLU A 334 32.69 -18.03 -8.46
N LYS A 335 32.58 -17.96 -7.12
CA LYS A 335 33.77 -17.84 -6.22
C LYS A 335 34.14 -19.12 -5.48
N THR A 336 33.55 -20.25 -5.84
CA THR A 336 33.93 -21.57 -5.33
C THR A 336 34.04 -22.54 -6.50
N GLY A 337 35.15 -22.46 -7.23
CA GLY A 337 35.41 -23.38 -8.33
C GLY A 337 36.54 -22.94 -9.25
N ASP A 338 37.72 -22.67 -8.70
CA ASP A 338 38.95 -22.98 -9.43
C ASP A 338 40.14 -23.06 -8.45
N ASP A 339 40.24 -24.20 -7.78
CA ASP A 339 41.46 -24.67 -7.14
C ASP A 339 41.59 -26.16 -7.46
N GLY A 340 42.52 -26.50 -8.36
CA GLY A 340 43.13 -27.84 -8.38
C GLY A 340 43.16 -28.57 -9.72
N ASP A 341 44.40 -28.92 -10.09
CA ASP A 341 44.85 -29.92 -11.06
C ASP A 341 44.83 -29.50 -12.54
N GLY A 342 45.95 -29.32 -13.26
CA GLY A 342 47.31 -29.79 -13.04
C GLY A 342 47.80 -30.47 -14.32
N LYS A 343 48.85 -29.94 -14.95
CA LYS A 343 49.86 -30.75 -15.67
C LYS A 343 51.03 -29.90 -16.14
N LYS A 344 52.18 -30.23 -15.56
CA LYS A 344 53.50 -30.05 -16.15
C LYS A 344 53.61 -31.01 -17.33
N ASP A 345 54.13 -30.55 -18.45
CA ASP A 345 55.03 -31.33 -19.29
C ASP A 345 56.13 -30.38 -19.80
N ALA A 346 57.36 -30.85 -19.67
CA ALA A 346 58.60 -30.19 -20.03
C ALA A 346 59.17 -30.79 -21.32
N GLU A 347 60.28 -30.19 -21.77
CA GLU A 347 61.10 -30.49 -22.95
C GLU A 347 60.60 -29.90 -24.27
N GLY A 348 61.38 -29.09 -24.99
CA GLY A 348 62.77 -28.67 -24.80
C GLY A 348 63.30 -28.16 -26.14
N ASP A 349 64.15 -27.13 -26.13
CA ASP A 349 65.29 -27.04 -27.04
C ASP A 349 66.26 -25.95 -26.57
N LYS A 350 67.49 -26.34 -26.23
CA LYS A 350 68.73 -25.82 -26.83
C LYS A 350 69.98 -26.36 -26.11
N THR A 351 70.75 -27.09 -26.92
CA THR A 351 72.22 -27.34 -26.86
C THR A 351 72.80 -28.16 -25.73
#